data_AF-A0A536ZN40-F1
#
_entry.id   AF-A0A536ZN40-F1
#
_cell.length_a   1.000
_cell.length_b   1.000
_cell.length_c   1.000
_cell.angle_alpha   90.00
_cell.angle_beta   90.00
_cell.angle_gamma   90.00
#
_symmetry.space_group_name_H-M   'P 1'
#
loop_
_entity.id
_entity.type
_entity.pdbx_description
1 polymer ?
#
loop_
_entity_poly.entity_id
_entity_poly.type
_entity_poly.pdbx_seq_one_letter_code
_entity_poly.pdbx_strand_id
1 'polypeptide(L)'
;MIVLALLSFASPALERVVTGRVELLSGFGMAETLLSLVVLFWWFHLDKAERNYRAGRLMNAGVLVLAALALPIYFICSRGWRRGVIAIGVALLFLAGTLVLAELGERLGAALTS
;
A
#
# COMPACT_ATOMS: atom_id res chain seq x y z
N MET A 1 -0.13 -1.92 -16.16
CA MET A 1 -0.88 -2.81 -15.24
C MET A 1 -0.82 -4.29 -15.65
N ILE A 2 -1.10 -4.66 -16.90
CA ILE A 2 -1.01 -6.07 -17.35
C ILE A 2 0.37 -6.68 -17.10
N VAL A 3 1.46 -5.95 -17.41
CA VAL A 3 2.83 -6.42 -17.18
C VAL A 3 3.13 -6.66 -15.68
N LEU A 4 2.65 -5.78 -14.79
CA LEU A 4 2.79 -5.99 -13.34
C LEU A 4 2.00 -7.22 -12.87
N ALA A 5 0.78 -7.40 -13.37
CA ALA A 5 -0.04 -8.56 -13.02
C ALA A 5 0.63 -9.87 -13.47
N LEU A 6 1.24 -9.90 -14.66
CA LEU A 6 2.01 -11.03 -15.14
C LEU A 6 3.27 -11.28 -14.30
N LEU A 7 3.97 -10.22 -13.90
CA LEU A 7 5.11 -10.31 -13.00
C LEU A 7 4.72 -10.83 -11.62
N SER A 8 3.62 -10.35 -11.03
CA SER A 8 3.10 -10.84 -9.75
C SER A 8 2.66 -12.30 -9.81
N PHE A 9 2.15 -12.75 -10.95
CA PHE A 9 1.80 -14.14 -11.14
C PHE A 9 3.06 -15.02 -11.30
N ALA A 10 4.08 -14.54 -12.00
CA ALA A 10 5.31 -15.28 -12.28
C ALA A 10 6.29 -15.30 -11.10
N SER A 11 6.26 -14.29 -10.22
CA SER A 11 7.21 -14.08 -9.12
C SER A 11 7.22 -15.24 -8.10
N PRO A 12 6.08 -15.76 -7.61
CA PRO A 12 6.09 -16.92 -6.70
C PRO A 12 6.57 -18.22 -7.38
N ALA A 13 6.31 -18.36 -8.69
CA ALA A 13 6.79 -19.51 -9.46
C ALA A 13 8.31 -19.45 -9.63
N LEU A 14 8.87 -18.28 -9.91
CA LEU A 14 10.31 -18.02 -9.97
C LEU A 14 10.98 -18.23 -8.61
N GLU A 15 10.41 -17.70 -7.53
CA GLU A 15 10.92 -17.89 -6.16
C GLU A 15 11.00 -19.37 -5.81
N ARG A 16 9.93 -20.13 -6.13
CA ARG A 16 9.88 -21.58 -5.88
C ARG A 16 10.94 -22.36 -6.67
N VAL A 17 11.19 -21.98 -7.93
CA VAL A 17 12.23 -22.63 -8.76
C VAL A 17 13.63 -22.35 -8.21
N VAL A 18 13.88 -21.15 -7.69
CA VAL A 18 15.21 -20.74 -7.23
C VAL A 18 15.52 -21.19 -5.79
N THR A 19 14.56 -21.06 -4.87
CA THR A 19 14.78 -21.30 -3.43
C THR A 19 14.09 -22.57 -2.90
N GLY A 20 13.24 -23.22 -3.70
CA GLY A 20 12.51 -24.43 -3.31
C GLY A 20 11.40 -24.21 -2.29
N ARG A 21 11.20 -22.97 -1.82
CA ARG A 21 10.15 -22.55 -0.87
C ARG A 21 9.52 -21.25 -1.37
N VAL A 22 8.34 -20.94 -0.84
CA VAL A 22 7.68 -19.64 -1.07
C VAL A 22 7.43 -19.05 0.30
N GLU A 23 8.15 -17.99 0.64
CA GLU A 23 7.99 -17.30 1.92
C GLU A 23 7.12 -16.06 1.76
N LEU A 24 6.24 -15.81 2.74
CA LEU A 24 5.31 -14.68 2.68
C LEU A 24 6.02 -13.30 2.69
N LEU A 25 7.27 -13.27 3.16
CA LEU A 25 8.14 -12.09 3.29
C LEU A 25 9.48 -12.34 2.57
N SER A 26 9.43 -12.93 1.37
CA SER A 26 10.63 -13.21 0.60
C SER A 26 11.25 -11.93 0.02
N GLY A 27 12.56 -11.96 -0.22
CA GLY A 27 13.27 -10.87 -0.90
C GLY A 27 12.73 -10.59 -2.32
N PHE A 28 12.25 -11.63 -3.00
CA PHE A 28 11.59 -11.52 -4.31
C PHE A 28 10.25 -10.78 -4.19
N GLY A 29 9.41 -11.14 -3.22
CA GLY A 29 8.15 -10.46 -2.95
C GLY A 29 8.35 -8.99 -2.54
N MET A 30 9.39 -8.70 -1.75
CA MET A 30 9.72 -7.31 -1.40
C MET A 30 10.17 -6.49 -2.62
N ALA A 31 11.05 -7.04 -3.46
CA ALA A 31 11.52 -6.36 -4.68
C ALA A 31 10.38 -6.09 -5.66
N GLU A 32 9.50 -7.08 -5.85
CA GLU A 32 8.30 -6.95 -6.67
C GLU A 32 7.34 -5.89 -6.12
N THR A 33 7.12 -5.89 -4.80
CA THR A 33 6.29 -4.88 -4.12
C THR A 33 6.85 -3.48 -4.34
N LEU A 34 8.18 -3.31 -4.22
CA LEU A 34 8.84 -2.03 -4.43
C LEU A 34 8.67 -1.54 -5.88
N LEU A 35 8.89 -2.42 -6.85
CA LEU A 35 8.75 -2.11 -8.27
C LEU A 35 7.30 -1.75 -8.62
N SER A 36 6.35 -2.49 -8.06
CA SER A 36 4.92 -2.25 -8.22
C SER A 36 4.52 -0.88 -7.66
N LEU A 37 5.04 -0.51 -6.48
CA LEU A 37 4.80 0.79 -5.87
C LEU A 37 5.25 1.95 -6.76
N VAL A 38 6.44 1.86 -7.37
CA VAL A 38 6.95 2.91 -8.27
C VAL A 38 6.03 3.09 -9.48
N VAL A 39 5.63 1.99 -10.12
CA VAL A 39 4.78 2.05 -11.32
C VAL A 39 3.34 2.49 -10.98
N LEU A 40 2.81 2.04 -9.84
CA LEU A 40 1.51 2.50 -9.32
C LEU A 40 1.54 4.00 -9.00
N PHE A 41 2.61 4.48 -8.35
CA PHE A 41 2.78 5.89 -8.01
C PHE A 41 2.87 6.78 -9.26
N TRP A 42 3.63 6.33 -10.25
CA TRP A 42 3.73 6.99 -11.56
C TRP A 42 2.36 7.07 -12.24
N TRP A 43 1.65 5.94 -12.33
CA TRP A 43 0.34 5.90 -12.95
C TRP A 43 -0.69 6.75 -12.20
N PHE A 44 -0.68 6.71 -10.86
CA PHE A 44 -1.56 7.54 -10.03
C PHE A 44 -1.35 9.04 -10.31
N HIS A 45 -0.11 9.50 -10.43
CA HIS A 45 0.16 10.91 -10.75
C HIS A 45 -0.34 11.29 -12.14
N LEU A 46 -0.13 10.42 -13.13
CA LEU A 46 -0.62 10.63 -14.49
C LEU A 46 -2.17 10.68 -14.53
N ASP A 47 -2.82 9.71 -13.88
CA ASP A 47 -4.29 9.61 -13.83
C ASP A 47 -4.92 10.77 -13.04
N LYS A 48 -4.28 11.21 -11.94
CA LYS A 48 -4.71 12.36 -11.14
C LYS A 48 -4.64 13.66 -11.96
N ALA A 49 -3.61 13.83 -12.79
CA ALA A 49 -3.48 14.97 -13.70
C ALA A 49 -4.57 14.96 -14.79
N GLU A 50 -4.93 13.78 -15.31
CA GLU A 50 -5.91 13.63 -16.38
C GLU A 50 -7.37 13.74 -15.90
N ARG A 51 -7.69 13.24 -14.70
CA ARG A 51 -9.10 13.01 -14.29
C ARG A 51 -9.70 14.04 -13.35
N ASN A 52 -8.94 14.99 -12.78
CA ASN A 52 -9.45 16.06 -11.88
C ASN A 52 -10.57 15.57 -10.92
N TYR A 53 -10.34 14.40 -10.30
CA TYR A 53 -11.40 13.66 -9.64
C TYR A 53 -11.82 14.33 -8.32
N ARG A 54 -12.99 14.97 -8.31
CA ARG A 54 -13.61 15.52 -7.09
C ARG A 54 -14.34 14.42 -6.33
N ALA A 55 -13.60 13.64 -5.55
CA ALA A 55 -14.22 12.78 -4.54
C ALA A 55 -15.02 13.67 -3.56
N GLY A 56 -16.35 13.52 -3.53
CA GLY A 56 -17.20 14.30 -2.64
C GLY A 56 -16.85 14.03 -1.17
N ARG A 57 -16.85 15.08 -0.33
CA ARG A 57 -16.52 15.03 1.11
C ARG A 57 -17.21 13.86 1.86
N LEU A 58 -18.43 13.50 1.46
CA LEU A 58 -19.22 12.46 2.08
C LEU A 58 -18.69 11.04 1.82
N MET A 59 -18.20 10.77 0.60
CA MET A 59 -17.64 9.47 0.24
C MET A 59 -16.31 9.24 0.95
N ASN A 60 -15.47 10.27 1.02
CA ASN A 60 -14.20 10.21 1.76
C ASN A 60 -14.44 9.98 3.26
N ALA A 61 -15.39 10.70 3.86
CA ALA A 61 -15.74 10.52 5.26
C ALA A 61 -16.29 9.12 5.53
N GLY A 62 -17.18 8.60 4.67
CA GLY A 62 -17.75 7.27 4.79
C GLY A 62 -16.69 6.17 4.75
N VAL A 63 -15.79 6.20 3.75
CA VAL A 63 -14.68 5.23 3.65
C VAL A 63 -13.74 5.33 4.85
N LEU A 64 -13.43 6.54 5.31
CA LEU A 64 -12.55 6.75 6.46
C LEU A 64 -13.16 6.17 7.74
N VAL A 65 -14.44 6.45 8.01
CA VAL A 65 -15.15 5.91 9.18
C VAL A 65 -15.24 4.39 9.10
N LEU A 66 -15.56 3.85 7.93
CA LEU A 66 -15.65 2.40 7.74
C LEU A 66 -14.29 1.74 7.99
N ALA A 67 -13.20 2.28 7.45
CA ALA A 67 -11.85 1.76 7.66
C ALA A 67 -11.41 1.88 9.13
N ALA A 68 -11.70 3.01 9.77
CA ALA A 68 -11.35 3.28 11.17
C ALA A 68 -12.06 2.33 12.16
N LEU A 69 -13.23 1.80 11.80
CA LEU A 69 -13.95 0.84 12.65
C LEU A 69 -13.70 -0.61 12.23
N ALA A 70 -13.74 -0.92 10.94
CA ALA A 70 -13.63 -2.28 10.43
C ALA A 70 -12.26 -2.90 10.72
N LEU A 71 -11.17 -2.14 10.56
CA LEU A 71 -9.82 -2.67 10.78
C LEU A 71 -9.55 -3.02 12.26
N PRO A 72 -9.86 -2.15 13.25
CA PRO A 72 -9.75 -2.53 14.64
C PRO A 72 -10.61 -3.72 15.03
N ILE A 73 -11.88 -3.74 14.60
CA ILE A 73 -12.80 -4.86 14.87
C ILE A 73 -12.22 -6.15 14.29
N TYR A 74 -11.80 -6.13 13.03
CA TYR A 74 -11.20 -7.29 12.38
C TYR A 74 -9.93 -7.77 13.11
N PHE A 75 -9.03 -6.87 13.48
CA PHE A 75 -7.78 -7.25 14.15
C PHE A 75 -8.01 -7.81 15.56
N ILE A 76 -8.94 -7.23 16.32
CA ILE A 76 -9.31 -7.73 17.64
C ILE A 76 -10.01 -9.09 17.54
N CYS A 77 -10.97 -9.25 16.63
CA CYS A 77 -11.70 -10.51 16.45
C CYS A 77 -10.82 -11.64 15.92
N SER A 78 -9.90 -11.36 14.99
CA SER A 78 -9.05 -12.38 14.37
C SER A 78 -7.86 -12.81 15.24
N ARG A 79 -7.32 -11.92 16.08
CA ARG A 79 -6.05 -12.16 16.81
C ARG A 79 -6.20 -12.14 18.33
N GLY A 80 -7.38 -11.79 18.85
CA GLY A 80 -7.64 -11.55 20.26
C GLY A 80 -7.17 -10.16 20.72
N TRP A 81 -7.64 -9.71 21.88
CA TRP A 81 -7.46 -8.32 22.35
C TRP A 81 -6.00 -7.85 22.38
N ARG A 82 -5.10 -8.65 22.98
CA ARG A 82 -3.71 -8.25 23.20
C ARG A 82 -2.90 -8.14 21.90
N ARG A 83 -3.08 -9.09 20.97
CA ARG A 83 -2.40 -9.08 19.66
C ARG A 83 -3.10 -8.14 18.67
N GLY A 84 -4.41 -7.97 18.80
CA GLY A 84 -5.20 -7.03 18.00
C GLY A 84 -4.79 -5.59 18.25
N VAL A 85 -4.62 -5.17 19.50
CA VAL A 85 -4.13 -3.82 19.84
C VAL A 85 -2.74 -3.56 19.27
N ILE A 86 -1.83 -4.53 19.35
CA ILE A 86 -0.49 -4.41 18.74
C ILE A 86 -0.61 -4.24 17.22
N ALA A 87 -1.46 -5.05 16.56
CA ALA A 87 -1.68 -4.96 15.12
C ALA A 87 -2.27 -3.59 14.70
N ILE A 88 -3.20 -3.04 15.50
CA ILE A 88 -3.73 -1.68 15.29
C ILE A 88 -2.59 -0.65 15.42
N GLY A 89 -1.76 -0.74 16.45
CA GLY A 89 -0.62 0.16 16.65
C GLY A 89 0.37 0.12 15.48
N VAL A 90 0.71 -1.08 14.99
CA VAL A 90 1.57 -1.24 13.80
C VAL A 90 0.92 -0.64 12.55
N ALA A 91 -0.38 -0.86 12.34
CA ALA A 91 -1.09 -0.29 11.20
C ALA A 91 -1.11 1.26 11.24
N LEU A 92 -1.33 1.85 12.42
CA LEU A 92 -1.28 3.30 12.61
C LEU A 92 0.13 3.85 12.36
N LEU A 93 1.17 3.16 12.82
CA LEU A 93 2.55 3.57 12.61
C LEU A 93 2.93 3.50 11.12
N PHE A 94 2.49 2.47 10.42
CA PHE A 94 2.65 2.35 8.97
C PHE A 94 1.93 3.49 8.23
N LEU A 95 0.68 3.78 8.60
CA LEU A 95 -0.08 4.89 8.03
C LEU A 95 0.60 6.25 8.26
N ALA A 96 1.10 6.50 9.47
CA ALA A 96 1.85 7.72 9.76
C ALA A 96 3.11 7.81 8.89
N GLY A 97 3.85 6.71 8.74
CA GLY A 97 5.02 6.64 7.86
C GLY A 97 4.70 6.95 6.41
N THR A 98 3.61 6.38 5.86
CA THR A 98 3.21 6.64 4.47
C THR A 98 2.76 8.08 4.24
N LEU A 99 2.08 8.70 5.22
CA LEU A 99 1.72 10.12 5.15
C LEU A 99 2.95 11.03 5.12
N VAL A 100 3.95 10.74 5.95
CA VAL A 100 5.22 11.48 5.96
C VAL A 100 5.95 11.34 4.61
N LEU A 101 6.02 10.12 4.08
CA LEU A 101 6.62 9.86 2.76
C LEU A 101 5.90 10.60 1.64
N ALA A 102 4.57 10.64 1.68
CA ALA A 102 3.76 11.37 0.69
C ALA A 102 4.07 12.88 0.71
N GLU A 103 4.08 13.49 1.89
CA GLU A 103 4.44 14.91 2.08
C GLU A 103 5.86 15.21 1.60
N LEU A 104 6.83 14.34 1.90
CA LEU A 104 8.20 14.47 1.40
C LEU A 104 8.28 14.35 -0.12
N GLY A 105 7.50 13.45 -0.72
CA GLY A 105 7.38 13.31 -2.16
C GLY A 105 6.82 14.56 -2.84
N GLU A 106 5.77 15.17 -2.28
CA GLU A 106 5.22 16.43 -2.80
C GLU A 106 6.25 17.57 -2.73
N ARG A 107 7.01 17.68 -1.63
CA ARG A 107 8.09 18.68 -1.48
C ARG A 107 9.23 18.49 -2.48
N LEU A 108 9.65 17.24 -2.70
CA LEU A 108 10.66 16.91 -3.72
C LEU A 108 10.18 17.25 -5.13
N GLY A 109 8.92 16.93 -5.45
CA GLY A 109 8.31 17.31 -6.71
C GLY A 109 8.31 18.83 -6.93
N ALA A 110 7.89 19.59 -5.92
CA ALA A 110 7.89 21.05 -5.98
C ALA A 110 9.30 21.63 -6.23
N ALA A 111 10.32 21.10 -5.57
CA ALA A 111 11.71 21.54 -5.74
C ALA A 111 12.33 21.21 -7.10
N LEU A 112 11.85 20.18 -7.79
CA LEU A 112 12.32 19.80 -9.14
C LEU A 112 11.62 20.58 -10.26
N THR A 113 10.50 21.25 -9.96
CA THR A 113 9.71 22.02 -10.93
C THR A 113 9.90 23.53 -10.79
N SER A 114 10.66 23.98 -9.78
CA SER A 114 11.09 25.37 -9.55
C SER A 114 12.48 25.63 -10.14
#